data_AF-A0A5J6PIG4-F1
#
_entry.id   AF-A0A5J6PIG4-F1
#
_cell.length_a   1.000
_cell.length_b   1.000
_cell.length_c   1.000
_cell.angle_alpha   90.00
_cell.angle_beta   90.00
_cell.angle_gamma   90.00
#
_symmetry.space_group_name_H-M   'P 1'
#
loop_
_entity.id
_entity.type
_entity.pdbx_description
1 polymer ?
#
loop_
_entity_poly.entity_id
_entity_poly.type
_entity_poly.pdbx_seq_one_letter_code
_entity_poly.pdbx_strand_id
1 'polypeptide(L)'
;MTYYKVVLSGENIFFENYSDAPEPVIGFIACKLIKTDTEDLAIATAKRDLLVHWNHSFNSDRKLGMPKLTIEFIEPVKGWFKPKSSNDYYWFTDASHKQEQLEKFTQAPSRWFWRKNKKTEIANENSLEQ
;
A
#
# COMPACT_ATOMS: atom_id res chain seq x y z
N MET A 1 2.81 17.50 -13.60
CA MET A 1 3.14 16.17 -13.07
C MET A 1 3.16 16.11 -11.56
N THR A 2 2.25 15.31 -11.01
CA THR A 2 2.02 15.02 -9.60
C THR A 2 2.30 13.53 -9.35
N TYR A 3 2.76 13.18 -8.17
CA TYR A 3 2.80 11.77 -7.76
C TYR A 3 1.46 11.39 -7.15
N TYR A 4 0.88 10.28 -7.60
CA TYR A 4 -0.34 9.70 -7.06
C TYR A 4 0.00 8.38 -6.39
N LYS A 5 -0.46 8.20 -5.15
CA LYS A 5 -0.51 6.90 -4.50
C LYS A 5 -1.80 6.24 -4.94
N VAL A 6 -1.70 5.11 -5.61
CA VAL A 6 -2.84 4.34 -6.12
C VAL A 6 -2.80 2.96 -5.46
N VAL A 7 -3.83 2.63 -4.69
CA VAL A 7 -3.99 1.32 -4.08
C VAL A 7 -5.09 0.57 -4.83
N LEU A 8 -4.71 -0.59 -5.35
CA LEU A 8 -5.60 -1.47 -6.10
C LEU A 8 -5.74 -2.79 -5.34
N SER A 9 -6.94 -3.36 -5.33
CA SER A 9 -7.14 -4.77 -5.03
C SER A 9 -7.39 -5.55 -6.32
N GLY A 10 -6.87 -6.77 -6.37
CA GLY A 10 -7.16 -7.74 -7.43
C GLY A 10 -7.83 -8.96 -6.81
N GLU A 11 -9.01 -9.30 -7.30
CA GLU A 11 -9.81 -10.46 -6.87
C GLU A 11 -10.06 -11.42 -8.04
N ASN A 12 -10.69 -12.57 -7.77
CA ASN A 12 -10.97 -13.63 -8.75
C ASN A 12 -9.70 -14.30 -9.30
N ILE A 13 -8.69 -14.44 -8.44
CA ILE A 13 -7.55 -15.32 -8.68
C ILE A 13 -7.61 -16.47 -7.69
N PHE A 14 -7.03 -17.61 -8.03
CA PHE A 14 -7.00 -18.77 -7.14
C PHE A 14 -5.68 -19.50 -7.31
N PHE A 15 -4.94 -19.69 -6.22
CA PHE A 15 -3.86 -20.66 -6.17
C PHE A 15 -3.72 -21.25 -4.77
N GLU A 16 -3.33 -22.53 -4.74
CA GLU A 16 -3.03 -23.24 -3.52
C GLU A 16 -1.76 -22.67 -2.89
N ASN A 17 -1.87 -22.32 -1.62
CA ASN A 17 -0.70 -22.01 -0.81
C ASN A 17 -0.16 -23.34 -0.27
N TYR A 18 1.14 -23.60 -0.38
CA TYR A 18 1.73 -24.90 -0.04
C TYR A 18 2.13 -24.99 1.44
N SER A 19 1.28 -24.52 2.35
CA SER A 19 1.49 -24.69 3.80
C SER A 19 0.60 -25.84 4.33
N ASP A 20 0.81 -26.25 5.59
CA ASP A 20 0.13 -27.42 6.18
C ASP A 20 -1.37 -27.21 6.45
N ALA A 21 -1.87 -25.96 6.35
CA ALA A 21 -3.29 -25.62 6.37
C ALA A 21 -3.55 -24.18 5.87
N PRO A 22 -3.52 -23.88 4.58
CA PRO A 22 -3.80 -22.55 4.10
C PRO A 22 -5.12 -22.52 3.36
N GLU A 23 -5.95 -21.59 3.77
CA GLU A 23 -7.00 -21.10 2.91
C GLU A 23 -6.39 -20.64 1.58
N PRO A 24 -7.06 -20.92 0.44
CA PRO A 24 -6.56 -20.52 -0.87
C PRO A 24 -6.45 -19.00 -0.96
N VAL A 25 -5.43 -18.52 -1.66
CA VAL A 25 -5.30 -17.09 -1.93
C VAL A 25 -6.37 -16.71 -2.96
N ILE A 26 -7.25 -15.78 -2.59
CA ILE A 26 -8.36 -15.32 -3.44
C ILE A 26 -8.11 -13.96 -4.08
N GLY A 27 -7.05 -13.26 -3.65
CA GLY A 27 -6.72 -11.94 -4.12
C GLY A 27 -5.46 -11.33 -3.54
N PHE A 28 -5.20 -10.09 -3.94
CA PHE A 28 -4.07 -9.29 -3.47
C PHE A 28 -4.40 -7.81 -3.40
N ILE A 29 -3.61 -7.07 -2.63
CA ILE A 29 -3.54 -5.61 -2.65
C ILE A 29 -2.18 -5.19 -3.19
N ALA A 30 -2.18 -4.17 -4.04
CA ALA A 30 -0.97 -3.56 -4.59
C ALA A 30 -1.03 -2.04 -4.42
N CYS A 31 0.04 -1.46 -3.86
CA CYS A 31 0.20 -0.02 -3.74
C CYS A 31 1.24 0.47 -4.76
N LYS A 32 0.85 1.42 -5.62
CA LYS A 32 1.71 1.98 -6.67
C LYS A 32 1.85 3.48 -6.50
N LEU A 33 3.05 3.99 -6.74
CA LEU A 33 3.32 5.42 -6.81
C LEU A 33 3.54 5.81 -8.27
N ILE A 34 2.57 6.47 -8.89
CA ILE A 34 2.62 6.83 -10.31
C ILE A 34 2.81 8.34 -10.46
N LYS A 35 3.72 8.75 -11.34
CA LYS A 35 3.90 10.16 -11.70
C LYS A 35 3.15 10.47 -13.00
N THR A 36 2.10 11.29 -12.94
CA THR A 36 1.27 11.66 -14.11
C THR A 36 0.77 13.10 -14.00
N ASP A 37 0.06 13.58 -15.01
CA ASP A 37 -0.59 14.90 -14.96
C ASP A 37 -2.00 14.86 -14.38
N THR A 38 -2.70 13.73 -14.49
CA THR A 38 -4.07 13.56 -13.98
C THR A 38 -4.23 12.28 -13.16
N GLU A 39 -5.24 12.28 -12.30
CA GLU A 39 -5.64 11.13 -11.49
C GLU A 39 -6.08 9.94 -12.36
N ASP A 40 -6.90 10.19 -13.39
CA ASP A 40 -7.34 9.15 -14.33
C ASP A 40 -6.17 8.46 -15.03
N LEU A 41 -5.16 9.23 -15.44
CA LEU A 41 -3.97 8.68 -16.06
C LEU A 41 -3.15 7.87 -15.05
N ALA A 42 -3.11 8.27 -13.78
CA ALA A 42 -2.46 7.50 -12.73
C ALA A 42 -3.16 6.15 -12.51
N ILE A 43 -4.49 6.14 -12.46
CA ILE A 43 -5.31 4.92 -12.33
C ILE A 43 -5.07 3.99 -13.53
N ALA A 44 -5.18 4.52 -14.76
CA ALA A 44 -5.00 3.73 -15.97
C ALA A 44 -3.60 3.13 -16.05
N THR A 45 -2.57 3.92 -15.71
CA THR A 45 -1.17 3.47 -15.68
C THR A 45 -0.96 2.39 -14.62
N ALA A 46 -1.46 2.59 -13.39
CA ALA A 46 -1.36 1.61 -12.31
C ALA A 46 -2.02 0.28 -12.68
N LYS A 47 -3.24 0.31 -13.24
CA LYS A 47 -3.95 -0.89 -13.70
C LYS A 47 -3.18 -1.61 -14.80
N ARG A 48 -2.69 -0.88 -15.81
CA ARG A 48 -1.90 -1.45 -16.91
C ARG A 48 -0.64 -2.14 -16.40
N ASP A 49 0.17 -1.44 -15.61
CA ASP A 49 1.44 -1.97 -15.10
C ASP A 49 1.21 -3.19 -14.20
N LEU A 50 0.15 -3.16 -13.39
CA LEU A 50 -0.24 -4.27 -12.53
C LEU A 50 -0.62 -5.52 -13.33
N LEU A 51 -1.47 -5.37 -14.36
CA LEU A 51 -1.89 -6.51 -15.21
C LEU A 51 -0.74 -7.07 -16.04
N VAL A 52 0.15 -6.21 -16.56
CA VAL A 52 1.36 -6.65 -17.26
C VAL A 52 2.26 -7.46 -16.33
N HIS A 53 2.51 -6.97 -15.12
CA HIS A 53 3.31 -7.69 -14.13
C HIS A 53 2.64 -8.99 -13.68
N TRP A 54 1.32 -8.99 -13.46
CA TRP A 54 0.56 -10.20 -13.12
C TRP A 54 0.78 -11.30 -14.17
N ASN A 55 0.55 -10.97 -15.44
CA ASN A 55 0.71 -11.92 -16.54
C ASN A 55 2.15 -12.41 -16.70
N HIS A 56 3.14 -11.55 -16.45
CA HIS A 56 4.54 -11.93 -16.62
C HIS A 56 5.07 -12.76 -15.43
N SER A 57 4.75 -12.36 -14.20
CA SER A 57 5.38 -12.88 -13.00
C SER A 57 4.61 -14.01 -12.31
N PHE A 58 3.28 -14.02 -12.40
CA PHE A 58 2.43 -14.99 -11.70
C PHE A 58 1.62 -15.86 -12.65
N ASN A 59 1.14 -15.30 -13.75
CA ASN A 59 0.21 -15.94 -14.66
C ASN A 59 0.78 -16.17 -16.07
N SER A 60 2.08 -16.51 -16.15
CA SER A 60 2.76 -16.79 -17.43
C SER A 60 2.10 -17.96 -18.18
N ASP A 61 1.68 -18.97 -17.44
CA ASP A 61 0.97 -20.15 -17.94
C ASP A 61 -0.51 -19.92 -18.19
N ARG A 62 -1.05 -18.73 -17.85
CA ARG A 62 -2.47 -18.35 -17.98
C ARG A 62 -3.47 -19.21 -17.19
N LYS A 63 -3.01 -19.94 -16.17
CA LYS A 63 -3.84 -20.85 -15.36
C LYS A 63 -4.53 -20.17 -14.17
N LEU A 64 -4.04 -19.01 -13.74
CA LEU A 64 -4.47 -18.35 -12.50
C LEU A 64 -5.62 -17.34 -12.69
N GLY A 65 -6.10 -17.19 -13.93
CA GLY A 65 -7.14 -16.22 -14.28
C GLY A 65 -6.62 -14.78 -14.39
N MET A 66 -7.54 -13.87 -14.68
CA MET A 66 -7.26 -12.43 -14.77
C MET A 66 -7.91 -11.73 -13.58
N PRO A 67 -7.13 -11.01 -12.74
CA PRO A 67 -7.69 -10.37 -11.57
C PRO A 67 -8.66 -9.27 -11.96
N LYS A 68 -9.80 -9.21 -11.29
CA LYS A 68 -10.71 -8.07 -11.35
C LYS A 68 -10.15 -6.97 -10.45
N LEU A 69 -9.75 -5.86 -11.06
CA LEU A 69 -9.13 -4.75 -10.34
C LEU A 69 -10.15 -3.74 -9.81
N THR A 70 -10.08 -3.45 -8.51
CA THR A 70 -10.85 -2.40 -7.84
C THR A 70 -9.90 -1.32 -7.32
N ILE A 71 -10.35 -0.06 -7.40
CA ILE A 71 -9.61 1.08 -6.85
C ILE A 71 -10.05 1.24 -5.40
N GLU A 72 -9.13 1.02 -4.48
CA GLU A 72 -9.41 1.05 -3.04
C GLU A 72 -9.05 2.42 -2.45
N PHE A 73 -7.99 3.05 -2.98
CA PHE A 73 -7.55 4.36 -2.53
C PHE A 73 -6.76 5.09 -3.61
N ILE A 74 -6.96 6.40 -3.71
CA ILE A 74 -6.14 7.27 -4.53
C ILE A 74 -5.98 8.64 -3.89
N GLU A 75 -4.74 9.13 -3.84
CA GLU A 75 -4.45 10.50 -3.39
C GLU A 75 -3.20 11.08 -4.06
N PRO A 76 -3.14 12.40 -4.28
CA PRO A 76 -1.91 13.08 -4.64
C PRO A 76 -0.94 13.12 -3.44
N VAL A 77 0.30 12.67 -3.65
CA VAL A 77 1.36 12.71 -2.63
C VAL A 77 1.96 14.12 -2.58
N LYS A 78 1.70 14.82 -1.48
CA LYS A 78 2.25 16.14 -1.19
C LYS A 78 3.54 16.01 -0.38
N GLY A 79 4.70 16.18 -1.01
CA GLY A 79 5.98 16.29 -0.31
C GLY A 79 7.19 15.77 -1.08
N TRP A 80 8.38 16.11 -0.58
CA TRP A 80 9.67 15.60 -1.08
C TRP A 80 9.92 14.14 -0.65
N PHE A 81 9.18 13.63 0.35
CA PHE A 81 9.28 12.24 0.76
C PHE A 81 8.54 11.32 -0.21
N LYS A 82 9.29 10.68 -1.10
CA LYS A 82 8.78 9.62 -1.97
C LYS A 82 8.76 8.33 -1.15
N PRO A 83 7.59 7.73 -0.83
CA PRO A 83 7.57 6.40 -0.24
C PRO A 83 8.27 5.45 -1.22
N LYS A 84 9.14 4.59 -0.69
CA LYS A 84 9.83 3.57 -1.48
C LYS A 84 8.77 2.58 -1.96
N SER A 85 8.39 2.66 -3.23
CA SER A 85 7.44 1.71 -3.82
C SER A 85 8.16 0.38 -4.01
N SER A 86 7.97 -0.57 -3.09
CA SER A 86 8.19 -1.97 -3.40
C SER A 86 7.01 -2.45 -4.23
N ASN A 87 7.26 -3.31 -5.22
CA ASN A 87 6.22 -3.95 -6.01
C ASN A 87 5.57 -5.09 -5.21
N ASP A 88 5.17 -4.80 -3.98
CA ASP A 88 4.70 -5.83 -3.06
C ASP A 88 3.23 -6.15 -3.34
N TYR A 89 2.97 -7.44 -3.48
CA TYR A 89 1.64 -8.02 -3.52
C TYR A 89 1.31 -8.48 -2.10
N TYR A 90 0.30 -7.88 -1.50
CA TYR A 90 -0.21 -8.24 -0.19
C TYR A 90 -1.38 -9.20 -0.39
N TRP A 91 -1.08 -10.50 -0.39
CA TRP A 91 -2.06 -11.57 -0.63
C TRP A 91 -3.07 -11.66 0.52
N PHE A 92 -4.33 -11.99 0.19
CA PHE A 92 -5.37 -12.26 1.16
C PHE A 92 -6.18 -13.51 0.79
N THR A 93 -6.72 -14.16 1.83
CA THR A 93 -7.49 -15.42 1.76
C THR A 93 -8.98 -15.18 2.02
N ASP A 94 -9.32 -14.07 2.68
CA ASP A 94 -10.69 -13.68 3.02
C ASP A 94 -10.84 -12.15 3.09
N ALA A 95 -12.09 -11.70 3.29
CA ALA A 95 -12.43 -10.28 3.33
C ALA A 95 -11.89 -9.53 4.56
N SER A 96 -11.76 -10.21 5.71
CA SER A 96 -11.21 -9.62 6.93
C SER A 96 -9.71 -9.38 6.77
N HIS A 97 -8.99 -10.36 6.21
CA HIS A 97 -7.58 -10.22 5.89
C HIS A 97 -7.34 -9.14 4.82
N LYS A 98 -8.21 -9.04 3.80
CA LYS A 98 -8.19 -7.92 2.84
C LYS A 98 -8.27 -6.57 3.56
N GLN A 99 -9.22 -6.42 4.49
CA GLN A 99 -9.43 -5.17 5.22
C GLN A 99 -8.21 -4.80 6.08
N GLU A 100 -7.62 -5.77 6.79
CA GLU A 100 -6.40 -5.55 7.59
C GLU A 100 -5.23 -5.07 6.71
N GLN A 101 -5.06 -5.66 5.53
CA GLN A 101 -4.03 -5.26 4.58
C GLN A 101 -4.29 -3.85 4.02
N LEU A 102 -5.55 -3.49 3.73
CA LEU A 102 -5.91 -2.15 3.25
C LEU A 102 -5.60 -1.05 4.27
N GLU A 103 -5.84 -1.30 5.55
CA GLU A 103 -5.60 -0.33 6.62
C GLU A 103 -4.14 0.15 6.66
N LYS A 104 -3.18 -0.70 6.28
CA LYS A 104 -1.76 -0.34 6.16
C LYS A 104 -1.50 0.77 5.14
N PHE A 105 -2.41 0.95 4.17
CA PHE A 105 -2.28 1.94 3.10
C PHE A 105 -3.23 3.12 3.25
N THR A 106 -4.33 2.99 3.99
CA THR A 106 -5.36 4.02 4.10
C THR A 106 -5.32 4.81 5.40
N GLN A 107 -4.66 4.31 6.45
CA GLN A 107 -4.55 5.06 7.70
C GLN A 107 -3.61 6.27 7.56
N ALA A 108 -4.09 7.44 7.97
CA ALA A 108 -3.24 8.62 8.14
C ALA A 108 -2.19 8.33 9.22
N PRO A 109 -0.92 8.78 9.06
CA PRO A 109 0.11 8.57 10.06
C PRO A 109 -0.38 9.11 11.41
N SER A 110 -0.47 8.24 12.41
CA SER A 110 -1.03 8.62 13.70
C SER A 110 -0.21 9.77 14.29
N ARG A 111 -0.90 10.86 14.67
CA ARG A 111 -0.31 12.09 15.23
C ARG A 111 0.55 11.86 16.48
N TRP A 112 0.55 10.66 17.05
CA TRP A 112 1.24 10.32 18.29
C TRP A 112 2.77 10.44 18.17
N PHE A 113 3.34 10.26 16.97
CA PHE A 113 4.79 10.39 16.76
C PHE A 113 5.34 11.82 16.91
N TRP A 114 4.49 12.86 16.92
CA TRP A 114 4.93 14.27 17.01
C TRP A 114 4.96 14.84 18.44
N ARG A 115 4.55 14.09 19.47
CA ARG A 115 4.42 14.61 20.85
C ARG A 115 5.54 14.24 21.82
N LYS A 116 6.58 13.48 21.42
CA LYS A 116 7.62 13.01 22.36
C LYS A 116 8.85 13.91 22.55
N ASN A 117 9.02 15.01 21.81
CA ASN A 117 10.24 15.84 21.90
C ASN A 117 10.06 17.22 22.55
N LYS A 118 9.06 17.42 23.43
CA LYS A 118 8.87 18.71 24.13
C LYS A 118 8.80 18.61 25.65
N LYS A 119 9.66 17.78 26.25
CA LYS A 119 9.74 17.72 27.73
C LYS A 119 11.12 17.31 28.26
N THR A 120 12.18 18.02 27.87
CA THR A 120 13.49 17.90 28.57
C THR A 120 14.40 19.13 28.46
N GLU A 121 13.86 20.34 28.45
CA GLU A 121 14.68 21.57 28.61
C GLU A 121 13.92 22.65 29.41
N ILE A 122 13.45 22.32 30.61
CA ILE A 122 13.18 23.33 31.66
C ILE A 122 13.40 22.65 33.02
N ALA A 123 14.65 22.39 33.38
CA ALA A 123 15.08 22.14 34.75
C ALA A 123 16.60 22.14 34.75
N ASN A 124 17.21 23.33 34.87
CA ASN A 124 18.53 23.59 35.48
C ASN A 124 18.93 25.06 35.23
N GLU A 125 18.10 25.99 35.68
CA GLU A 125 18.50 27.37 35.96
C GLU A 125 17.68 27.78 37.17
N ASN A 126 18.20 27.46 38.36
CA ASN A 126 17.89 28.07 39.66
C ASN A 126 18.66 27.31 40.76
N SER A 127 19.98 27.24 40.59
CA SER A 127 20.89 26.70 41.61
C SER A 127 22.19 27.46 41.54
N LEU A 128 22.13 28.79 41.65
CA LEU A 128 23.23 29.69 41.97
C LEU A 128 22.63 31.09 42.10
N GLU A 129 22.00 31.37 43.24
CA GLU A 129 22.04 32.70 43.88
C GLU A 129 21.49 32.58 45.31
N GLN A 130 22.43 32.77 46.24
CA GLN A 130 22.30 33.16 47.65
C GLN A 130 21.97 32.07 48.69
#